data_AF-Q93635-F1
#
_entry.id   AF-Q93635-F1
#
_cell.length_a   1.000
_cell.length_b   1.000
_cell.length_c   1.000
_cell.angle_alpha   90.00
_cell.angle_beta   90.00
_cell.angle_gamma   90.00
#
_symmetry.space_group_name_H-M   'P 1'
#
loop_
_entity.id
_entity.type
_entity.pdbx_description
1 polymer ?
#
loop_
_entity_poly.entity_id
_entity_poly.type
_entity_poly.pdbx_seq_one_letter_code
_entity_poly.pdbx_strand_id
1 'polypeptide(L)'
;MKENNNAEILELKKQFTALQQKCGAKTDTIVRLGQDLEKSENEKKGLAARVETLERNLERSERELQLVCACQNDMKIKFGTERQDLIEDIEKYKRENQQLRTDRQELLDQKADLKKDCKTFRQTIAQFEVEKMGGPVRNSFSTENDEVSKLEAHEKLQAKCKGLESDLRSMLGIKEELLMERDEMQRKVARLSNELSYLLNGDPRRVAEDLDSLVAENRFLKAKLNTAEEESESIKMTLAKYKQMAEAVNVQTMVNRSPKAGEGDDKPSVAVINMKQIRELLASHAIELVESDYRAITTILLDLCNDKQMALAHSRRANKVLGMRLHEVESKLAVLDIKSRSSSPRHELPRDEDIELVVPKAVASTSSK
;
A
#
# COMPACT_ATOMS: atom_id res chain seq x y z
N MET A 1 -55.82 12.60 -78.43
CA MET A 1 -55.14 11.33 -78.07
C MET A 1 -53.64 11.49 -77.82
N LYS A 2 -52.84 12.08 -78.73
CA LYS A 2 -51.37 12.20 -78.53
C LYS A 2 -50.96 13.02 -77.29
N GLU A 3 -51.66 14.12 -76.99
CA GLU A 3 -51.36 14.94 -75.80
C GLU A 3 -51.66 14.22 -74.48
N ASN A 4 -52.74 13.44 -74.42
CA ASN A 4 -53.09 12.66 -73.22
C ASN A 4 -52.03 11.58 -72.92
N ASN A 5 -51.57 10.88 -73.96
CA ASN A 5 -50.50 9.89 -73.81
C ASN A 5 -49.18 10.54 -73.36
N ASN A 6 -48.86 11.75 -73.82
CA ASN A 6 -47.66 12.47 -73.37
C ASN A 6 -47.76 12.91 -71.90
N ALA A 7 -48.94 13.35 -71.44
CA ALA A 7 -49.18 13.69 -70.04
C ALA A 7 -49.05 12.47 -69.12
N GLU A 8 -49.63 11.33 -69.52
CA GLU A 8 -49.50 10.05 -68.80
C GLU A 8 -48.04 9.57 -68.73
N ILE A 9 -47.29 9.65 -69.84
CA ILE A 9 -45.86 9.30 -69.85
C ILE A 9 -45.05 10.21 -68.92
N LEU A 10 -45.34 11.52 -68.90
CA LEU A 10 -44.64 12.46 -68.03
C LEU A 10 -44.92 12.17 -66.55
N GLU A 11 -46.16 11.83 -66.20
CA GLU A 11 -46.55 11.48 -64.84
C GLU A 11 -45.92 10.16 -64.40
N LEU A 12 -45.89 9.14 -65.28
CA LEU A 12 -45.17 7.89 -65.02
C LEU A 12 -43.67 8.10 -64.81
N LYS A 13 -43.02 8.98 -65.59
CA LYS A 13 -41.61 9.33 -65.37
C LYS A 13 -41.39 10.00 -64.01
N LYS A 14 -42.26 10.93 -63.62
CA LYS A 14 -42.19 11.56 -62.28
C LYS A 14 -42.35 10.51 -61.18
N GLN A 15 -43.35 9.65 -61.26
CA GLN A 15 -43.55 8.56 -60.29
C GLN A 15 -42.36 7.60 -60.25
N PHE A 16 -41.80 7.23 -61.41
CA PHE A 16 -40.59 6.40 -61.48
C PHE A 16 -39.40 7.05 -60.78
N THR A 17 -39.11 8.32 -61.05
CA THR A 17 -38.00 9.04 -60.38
C THR A 17 -38.21 9.17 -58.87
N ALA A 18 -39.45 9.43 -58.42
CA ALA A 18 -39.78 9.50 -57.00
C ALA A 18 -39.61 8.14 -56.30
N LEU A 19 -40.03 7.04 -56.95
CA LEU A 19 -39.81 5.69 -56.46
C LEU A 19 -38.32 5.33 -56.44
N GLN A 20 -37.55 5.70 -57.47
CA GLN A 20 -36.11 5.46 -57.54
C GLN A 20 -35.37 6.18 -56.40
N GLN A 21 -35.71 7.44 -56.11
CA GLN A 21 -35.16 8.18 -54.96
C GLN A 21 -35.53 7.54 -53.63
N LYS A 22 -36.80 7.13 -53.45
CA LYS A 22 -37.25 6.41 -52.25
C LYS A 22 -36.51 5.07 -52.07
N CYS A 23 -36.27 4.33 -53.15
CA CYS A 23 -35.47 3.12 -53.13
C CYS A 23 -34.02 3.40 -52.73
N GLY A 24 -33.37 4.42 -53.32
CA GLY A 24 -32.01 4.83 -52.95
C GLY A 24 -31.89 5.20 -51.47
N ALA A 25 -32.78 6.06 -50.96
CA ALA A 25 -32.77 6.47 -49.55
C ALA A 25 -32.99 5.29 -48.59
N LYS A 26 -33.85 4.32 -48.96
CA LYS A 26 -34.02 3.07 -48.20
C LYS A 26 -32.76 2.22 -48.22
N THR A 27 -32.11 2.06 -49.37
CA THR A 27 -30.83 1.35 -49.50
C THR A 27 -29.75 1.99 -48.62
N ASP A 28 -29.59 3.31 -48.65
CA ASP A 28 -28.61 4.02 -47.82
C ASP A 28 -28.92 3.89 -46.31
N THR A 29 -30.20 3.85 -45.95
CA THR A 29 -30.62 3.62 -44.56
C THR A 29 -30.29 2.19 -44.11
N ILE A 30 -30.54 1.19 -44.97
CA ILE A 30 -30.17 -0.21 -44.70
C ILE A 30 -28.65 -0.35 -44.53
N VAL A 31 -27.85 0.30 -45.37
CA VAL A 31 -26.38 0.28 -45.27
C VAL A 31 -25.91 0.89 -43.94
N ARG A 32 -26.46 2.04 -43.53
CA ARG A 32 -26.13 2.66 -42.24
C ARG A 32 -26.52 1.79 -41.05
N LEU A 33 -27.73 1.21 -41.06
CA LEU A 33 -28.16 0.28 -40.02
C LEU A 33 -27.26 -0.96 -39.96
N GLY A 34 -26.79 -1.45 -41.11
CA GLY A 34 -25.81 -2.55 -41.17
C GLY A 34 -24.48 -2.17 -40.52
N GLN A 35 -23.95 -0.98 -40.81
CA GLN A 35 -22.71 -0.48 -40.18
C GLN A 35 -22.85 -0.26 -38.67
N ASP A 36 -23.99 0.26 -38.21
CA ASP A 36 -24.24 0.48 -36.78
C ASP A 36 -24.46 -0.85 -36.03
N LEU A 37 -25.09 -1.84 -36.68
CA LEU A 37 -25.20 -3.20 -36.16
C LEU A 37 -23.82 -3.85 -36.02
N GLU A 38 -22.95 -3.75 -37.05
CA GLU A 38 -21.59 -4.28 -37.00
C GLU A 38 -20.75 -3.63 -35.88
N LYS A 39 -20.87 -2.31 -35.68
CA LYS A 39 -20.23 -1.61 -34.55
C LYS A 39 -20.73 -2.14 -33.21
N SER A 40 -22.05 -2.28 -33.04
CA SER A 40 -22.64 -2.80 -31.80
C SER A 40 -22.20 -4.24 -31.52
N GLU A 41 -22.09 -5.08 -32.56
CA GLU A 41 -21.57 -6.44 -32.44
C GLU A 41 -20.10 -6.47 -32.01
N ASN A 42 -19.26 -5.56 -32.54
CA ASN A 42 -17.86 -5.44 -32.16
C ASN A 42 -17.70 -4.94 -30.71
N GLU A 43 -18.50 -3.96 -30.28
CA GLU A 43 -18.55 -3.50 -28.89
C GLU A 43 -18.97 -4.62 -27.93
N LYS A 44 -20.01 -5.39 -28.30
CA LYS A 44 -20.46 -6.56 -27.53
C LYS A 44 -19.36 -7.60 -27.39
N LYS A 45 -18.62 -7.91 -28.45
CA LYS A 45 -17.46 -8.83 -28.40
C LYS A 45 -16.36 -8.30 -27.48
N GLY A 46 -16.07 -7.00 -27.53
CA GLY A 46 -15.09 -6.36 -26.64
C GLY A 46 -15.50 -6.42 -25.17
N LEU A 47 -16.77 -6.16 -24.86
CA LEU A 47 -17.31 -6.28 -23.49
C LEU A 47 -17.29 -7.72 -22.99
N ALA A 48 -17.65 -8.70 -23.83
CA ALA A 48 -17.57 -10.12 -23.47
C ALA A 48 -16.15 -10.55 -23.11
N ALA A 49 -15.14 -10.15 -23.90
CA ALA A 49 -13.73 -10.44 -23.60
C ALA A 49 -13.25 -9.76 -22.29
N ARG A 50 -13.74 -8.55 -22.01
CA ARG A 50 -13.45 -7.84 -20.75
C ARG A 50 -14.06 -8.54 -19.54
N VAL A 51 -15.31 -8.99 -19.64
CA VAL A 51 -15.99 -9.75 -18.57
C VAL A 51 -15.23 -11.04 -18.27
N GLU A 52 -14.87 -11.81 -19.29
CA GLU A 52 -14.11 -13.05 -19.14
C GLU A 52 -12.73 -12.81 -18.51
N THR A 53 -12.11 -11.66 -18.76
CA THR A 53 -10.84 -11.27 -18.12
C THR A 53 -11.05 -10.93 -16.64
N LEU A 54 -12.13 -10.22 -16.29
CA LEU A 54 -12.46 -9.87 -14.91
C LEU A 54 -12.85 -11.11 -14.09
N GLU A 55 -13.58 -12.06 -14.67
CA GLU A 55 -13.94 -13.34 -14.04
C GLU A 55 -12.68 -14.15 -13.69
N ARG A 56 -11.72 -14.30 -14.61
CA ARG A 56 -10.43 -14.97 -14.33
C ARG A 56 -9.64 -14.28 -13.21
N ASN A 57 -9.66 -12.94 -13.18
CA ASN A 57 -8.98 -12.17 -12.13
C ASN A 57 -9.66 -12.35 -10.77
N LEU A 58 -11.00 -12.36 -10.74
CA LEU A 58 -11.77 -12.61 -9.52
C LEU A 58 -11.48 -14.00 -8.97
N GLU A 59 -11.54 -15.05 -9.81
CA GLU A 59 -11.20 -16.41 -9.39
C GLU A 59 -9.77 -16.52 -8.84
N ARG A 60 -8.81 -15.77 -9.40
CA ARG A 60 -7.43 -15.74 -8.89
C ARG A 60 -7.38 -15.12 -7.49
N SER A 61 -8.04 -13.97 -7.31
CA SER A 61 -8.11 -13.28 -6.02
C SER A 61 -8.84 -14.12 -4.95
N GLU A 62 -9.88 -14.86 -5.34
CA GLU A 62 -10.60 -15.76 -4.44
C GLU A 62 -9.73 -16.93 -3.97
N ARG A 63 -8.92 -17.52 -4.87
CA ARG A 63 -7.94 -18.56 -4.51
C ARG A 63 -6.86 -18.04 -3.55
N GLU A 64 -6.36 -16.82 -3.79
CA GLU A 64 -5.37 -16.18 -2.90
C GLU A 64 -5.97 -15.91 -1.52
N LEU A 65 -7.22 -15.42 -1.45
CA LEU A 65 -7.93 -15.21 -0.19
C LEU A 65 -8.13 -16.52 0.58
N GLN A 66 -8.52 -17.60 -0.10
CA GLN A 66 -8.67 -18.92 0.52
C GLN A 66 -7.34 -19.42 1.14
N LEU A 67 -6.22 -19.22 0.44
CA LEU A 67 -4.90 -19.59 0.96
C LEU A 67 -4.53 -18.78 2.21
N VAL A 68 -4.78 -17.47 2.21
CA VAL A 68 -4.53 -16.60 3.37
C VAL A 68 -5.39 -17.01 4.57
N CYS A 69 -6.68 -17.29 4.36
CA CYS A 69 -7.58 -17.77 5.42
C CYS A 69 -7.13 -19.12 6.00
N ALA A 70 -6.66 -20.05 5.15
CA ALA A 70 -6.10 -21.32 5.60
C ALA A 70 -4.85 -21.11 6.47
N CYS A 71 -3.89 -20.30 6.00
CA CYS A 71 -2.68 -19.95 6.75
C CYS A 71 -3.01 -19.27 8.10
N GLN A 72 -4.02 -18.39 8.14
CA GLN A 72 -4.46 -17.74 9.37
C GLN A 72 -5.03 -18.74 10.38
N ASN A 73 -5.83 -19.70 9.91
CA ASN A 73 -6.37 -20.76 10.76
C ASN A 73 -5.26 -21.67 11.31
N ASP A 74 -4.31 -22.07 10.47
CA ASP A 74 -3.15 -22.87 10.89
C ASP A 74 -2.30 -22.15 11.95
N MET A 75 -2.04 -20.86 11.76
CA MET A 75 -1.33 -20.03 12.75
C MET A 75 -2.12 -19.97 14.06
N LYS A 76 -3.43 -19.76 14.01
CA LYS A 76 -4.29 -19.70 15.21
C LYS A 76 -4.27 -21.01 15.99
N ILE A 77 -4.25 -22.15 15.30
CA ILE A 77 -4.16 -23.48 15.92
C ILE A 77 -2.79 -23.65 16.59
N LYS A 78 -1.68 -23.38 15.88
CA LYS A 78 -0.31 -23.50 16.42
C LYS A 78 -0.08 -22.62 17.64
N PHE A 79 -0.48 -21.35 17.58
CA PHE A 79 -0.39 -20.46 18.74
C PHE A 79 -1.30 -20.90 19.88
N GLY A 80 -2.45 -21.50 19.56
CA GLY A 80 -3.35 -22.09 20.54
C GLY A 80 -2.72 -23.25 21.31
N THR A 81 -2.05 -24.17 20.59
CA THR A 81 -1.35 -25.32 21.18
C THR A 81 -0.12 -24.89 21.96
N GLU A 82 0.74 -24.03 21.41
CA GLU A 82 1.93 -23.51 22.11
C GLU A 82 1.55 -22.79 23.40
N ARG A 83 0.46 -22.01 23.38
CA ARG A 83 -0.04 -21.34 24.59
C ARG A 83 -0.52 -22.34 25.64
N GLN A 84 -1.18 -23.43 25.23
CA GLN A 84 -1.65 -24.48 26.14
C GLN A 84 -0.47 -25.23 26.77
N ASP A 85 0.53 -25.61 25.97
CA ASP A 85 1.75 -26.27 26.44
C ASP A 85 2.50 -25.40 27.48
N LEU A 86 2.62 -24.09 27.19
CA LEU A 86 3.23 -23.13 28.13
C LEU A 86 2.43 -23.00 29.45
N ILE A 87 1.10 -23.08 29.39
CA ILE A 87 0.27 -23.05 30.62
C ILE A 87 0.52 -24.32 31.43
N GLU A 88 0.56 -25.50 30.78
CA GLU A 88 0.80 -26.78 31.43
C GLU A 88 2.20 -26.84 32.07
N ASP A 89 3.22 -26.31 31.39
CA ASP A 89 4.58 -26.18 31.93
C ASP A 89 4.62 -25.26 33.14
N ILE A 90 3.96 -24.10 33.09
CA ILE A 90 3.87 -23.18 34.25
C ILE A 90 3.21 -23.88 35.44
N GLU A 91 2.13 -24.61 35.22
CA GLU A 91 1.44 -25.36 36.28
C GLU A 91 2.29 -26.50 36.85
N LYS A 92 3.05 -27.19 35.98
CA LYS A 92 4.02 -28.22 36.38
C LYS A 92 5.12 -27.61 37.27
N TYR A 93 5.75 -26.52 36.84
CA TYR A 93 6.81 -25.87 37.62
C TYR A 93 6.29 -25.25 38.92
N LYS A 94 5.05 -24.74 38.95
CA LYS A 94 4.41 -24.28 40.19
C LYS A 94 4.24 -25.42 41.20
N ARG A 95 3.77 -26.59 40.75
CA ARG A 95 3.64 -27.79 41.61
C ARG A 95 4.99 -28.28 42.11
N GLU A 96 5.99 -28.35 41.24
CA GLU A 96 7.35 -28.75 41.62
C GLU A 96 7.98 -27.77 42.62
N ASN A 97 7.81 -26.46 42.42
CA ASN A 97 8.28 -25.45 43.37
C ASN A 97 7.58 -25.56 44.73
N GLN A 98 6.27 -25.86 44.74
CA GLN A 98 5.52 -26.08 45.97
C GLN A 98 6.04 -27.32 46.73
N GLN A 99 6.31 -28.43 46.03
CA GLN A 99 6.90 -29.63 46.63
C GLN A 99 8.30 -29.36 47.19
N LEU A 100 9.16 -28.67 46.43
CA LEU A 100 10.50 -28.32 46.91
C LEU A 100 10.45 -27.41 48.15
N ARG A 101 9.43 -26.54 48.27
CA ARG A 101 9.22 -25.71 49.46
C ARG A 101 8.80 -26.55 50.67
N THR A 102 7.92 -27.53 50.49
CA THR A 102 7.52 -28.45 51.58
C THR A 102 8.70 -29.31 52.03
N ASP A 103 9.44 -29.90 51.09
CA ASP A 103 10.62 -30.73 51.39
C ASP A 103 11.70 -29.91 52.11
N ARG A 104 11.90 -28.65 51.69
CA ARG A 104 12.81 -27.72 52.36
C ARG A 104 12.37 -27.43 53.80
N GLN A 105 11.08 -27.27 54.03
CA GLN A 105 10.54 -27.02 55.37
C GLN A 105 10.71 -28.24 56.27
N GLU A 106 10.39 -29.44 55.77
CA GLU A 106 10.59 -30.70 56.49
C GLU A 106 12.06 -30.92 56.88
N LEU A 107 13.00 -30.65 55.97
CA LEU A 107 14.44 -30.73 56.25
C LEU A 107 14.89 -29.70 57.30
N LEU A 108 14.31 -28.49 57.31
CA LEU A 108 14.62 -27.47 58.33
C LEU A 108 14.09 -27.90 59.71
N ASP A 109 12.91 -28.49 59.77
CA ASP A 109 12.32 -29.01 61.01
C ASP A 109 13.15 -30.19 61.57
N GLN A 110 13.53 -31.15 60.72
CA GLN A 110 14.44 -32.24 61.08
C GLN A 110 15.80 -31.73 61.57
N LYS A 111 16.36 -30.71 60.91
CA LYS A 111 17.61 -30.08 61.35
C LYS A 111 17.46 -29.40 62.72
N ALA A 112 16.31 -28.79 62.99
CA ALA A 112 16.03 -28.17 64.28
C ALA A 112 15.93 -29.23 65.40
N ASP A 113 15.28 -30.35 65.13
CA ASP A 113 15.12 -31.45 66.09
C ASP A 113 16.45 -32.16 66.38
N LEU A 114 17.25 -32.49 65.36
CA LEU A 114 18.60 -33.02 65.56
C LEU A 114 19.50 -32.08 66.37
N LYS A 115 19.33 -30.76 66.20
CA LYS A 115 20.06 -29.76 67.00
C LYS A 115 19.60 -29.76 68.46
N LYS A 116 18.31 -29.96 68.74
CA LYS A 116 17.79 -30.13 70.10
C LYS A 116 18.33 -31.43 70.72
N ASP A 117 18.30 -32.54 70.00
CA ASP A 117 18.83 -33.82 70.46
C ASP A 117 20.32 -33.73 70.79
N CYS A 118 21.12 -33.13 69.90
CA CYS A 118 22.53 -32.87 70.16
C CYS A 118 22.75 -32.02 71.44
N LYS A 119 21.87 -31.05 71.71
CA LYS A 119 21.94 -30.24 72.94
C LYS A 119 21.61 -31.09 74.17
N THR A 120 20.55 -31.91 74.10
CA THR A 120 20.16 -32.83 75.16
C THR A 120 21.28 -33.84 75.45
N PHE A 121 21.86 -34.47 74.43
CA PHE A 121 22.99 -35.39 74.60
C PHE A 121 24.21 -34.72 75.24
N ARG A 122 24.54 -33.48 74.83
CA ARG A 122 25.62 -32.70 75.48
C ARG A 122 25.32 -32.44 76.96
N GLN A 123 24.09 -32.10 77.31
CA GLN A 123 23.67 -31.89 78.70
C GLN A 123 23.72 -33.19 79.50
N THR A 124 23.26 -34.31 78.94
CA THR A 124 23.31 -35.63 79.58
C THR A 124 24.74 -36.09 79.82
N ILE A 125 25.65 -35.92 78.83
CA ILE A 125 27.09 -36.23 79.01
C ILE A 125 27.67 -35.38 80.15
N ALA A 126 27.39 -34.06 80.17
CA ALA A 126 27.86 -33.18 81.23
C ALA A 126 27.32 -33.58 82.62
N GLN A 127 26.06 -34.02 82.72
CA GLN A 127 25.49 -34.53 83.97
C GLN A 127 26.20 -35.80 84.45
N PHE A 128 26.43 -36.77 83.57
CA PHE A 128 27.18 -37.98 83.91
C PHE A 128 28.63 -37.69 84.32
N GLU A 129 29.29 -36.72 83.68
CA GLU A 129 30.63 -36.26 84.06
C GLU A 129 30.64 -35.62 85.45
N VAL A 130 29.65 -34.79 85.79
CA VAL A 130 29.50 -34.17 87.12
C VAL A 130 29.16 -35.21 88.19
N GLU A 131 28.23 -36.14 87.92
CA GLU A 131 27.86 -37.22 88.85
C GLU A 131 29.06 -38.13 89.17
N LYS A 132 29.89 -38.43 88.16
CA LYS A 132 31.13 -39.20 88.35
C LYS A 132 32.17 -38.46 89.21
N MET A 133 32.11 -37.13 89.25
CA MET A 133 33.05 -36.28 89.99
C MET A 133 32.61 -35.96 91.42
N GLY A 134 31.50 -36.53 91.91
CA GLY A 134 31.19 -36.67 93.33
C GLY A 134 31.39 -35.40 94.18
N GLY A 135 30.40 -34.51 94.18
CA GLY A 135 30.36 -33.37 95.10
C GLY A 135 28.95 -32.82 95.29
N PRO A 136 28.33 -32.90 96.49
CA PRO A 136 26.97 -32.43 96.72
C PRO A 136 26.99 -30.91 96.91
N VAL A 137 26.68 -30.15 95.87
CA VAL A 137 26.47 -28.70 96.03
C VAL A 137 25.01 -28.45 96.36
N ARG A 138 24.76 -28.42 97.67
CA ARG A 138 23.49 -28.12 98.32
C ARG A 138 23.13 -26.64 98.16
N ASN A 139 22.05 -26.40 97.45
CA ASN A 139 20.95 -25.47 97.74
C ASN A 139 21.27 -24.12 98.40
N SER A 140 21.57 -23.13 97.57
CA SER A 140 21.31 -21.69 97.81
C SER A 140 20.22 -21.13 96.87
N PHE A 141 19.45 -22.01 96.21
CA PHE A 141 18.76 -21.74 94.94
C PHE A 141 17.42 -20.99 94.99
N SER A 142 16.87 -20.61 96.13
CA SER A 142 15.50 -20.05 96.14
C SER A 142 15.40 -18.65 95.52
N THR A 143 16.40 -17.78 95.70
CA THR A 143 16.41 -16.44 95.08
C THR A 143 17.04 -16.47 93.68
N GLU A 144 18.04 -17.33 93.47
CA GLU A 144 18.69 -17.54 92.18
C GLU A 144 17.73 -18.18 91.17
N ASN A 145 16.83 -19.09 91.58
CA ASN A 145 15.85 -19.71 90.66
C ASN A 145 14.87 -18.71 90.06
N ASP A 146 14.45 -17.68 90.80
CA ASP A 146 13.55 -16.64 90.28
C ASP A 146 14.28 -15.73 89.28
N GLU A 147 15.54 -15.39 89.54
CA GLU A 147 16.37 -14.63 88.60
C GLU A 147 16.71 -15.44 87.34
N VAL A 148 17.06 -16.72 87.50
CA VAL A 148 17.31 -17.65 86.38
C VAL A 148 16.04 -17.85 85.55
N SER A 149 14.88 -18.01 86.18
CA SER A 149 13.60 -18.14 85.46
C SER A 149 13.25 -16.88 84.66
N LYS A 150 13.52 -15.69 85.21
CA LYS A 150 13.36 -14.42 84.51
C LYS A 150 14.34 -14.28 83.35
N LEU A 151 15.60 -14.68 83.54
CA LEU A 151 16.61 -14.69 82.48
C LEU A 151 16.24 -15.65 81.36
N GLU A 152 15.80 -16.88 81.67
CA GLU A 152 15.31 -17.83 80.66
C GLU A 152 14.09 -17.30 79.90
N ALA A 153 13.15 -16.63 80.58
CA ALA A 153 12.01 -15.99 79.94
C ALA A 153 12.47 -14.85 79.01
N HIS A 154 13.46 -14.06 79.42
CA HIS A 154 14.04 -13.00 78.62
C HIS A 154 14.81 -13.55 77.41
N GLU A 155 15.56 -14.64 77.55
CA GLU A 155 16.24 -15.31 76.43
C GLU A 155 15.24 -15.91 75.43
N LYS A 156 14.17 -16.55 75.90
CA LYS A 156 13.08 -17.05 75.05
C LYS A 156 12.40 -15.91 74.30
N LEU A 157 12.13 -14.80 74.98
CA LEU A 157 11.54 -13.61 74.36
C LEU A 157 12.49 -13.01 73.32
N GLN A 158 13.77 -12.89 73.64
CA GLN A 158 14.79 -12.39 72.71
C GLN A 158 14.94 -13.29 71.48
N ALA A 159 14.93 -14.61 71.66
CA ALA A 159 14.93 -15.56 70.56
C ALA A 159 13.69 -15.41 69.67
N LYS A 160 12.50 -15.23 70.28
CA LYS A 160 11.26 -14.96 69.54
C LYS A 160 11.32 -13.64 68.77
N CYS A 161 11.85 -12.57 69.37
CA CYS A 161 12.05 -11.29 68.68
C CYS A 161 12.99 -11.44 67.48
N LYS A 162 14.13 -12.14 67.64
CA LYS A 162 15.07 -12.42 66.53
C LYS A 162 14.42 -13.25 65.41
N GLY A 163 13.56 -14.21 65.77
CA GLY A 163 12.77 -14.99 64.81
C GLY A 163 11.82 -14.09 64.01
N LEU A 164 11.00 -13.28 64.70
CA LEU A 164 10.08 -12.35 64.06
C LEU A 164 10.78 -11.32 63.17
N GLU A 165 11.97 -10.83 63.55
CA GLU A 165 12.76 -9.96 62.69
C GLU A 165 13.25 -10.68 61.42
N SER A 166 13.61 -11.97 61.51
CA SER A 166 13.99 -12.77 60.34
C SER A 166 12.81 -12.98 59.40
N ASP A 167 11.64 -13.33 59.95
CA ASP A 167 10.41 -13.52 59.19
C ASP A 167 9.98 -12.22 58.51
N LEU A 168 10.08 -11.09 59.21
CA LEU A 168 9.79 -9.76 58.64
C LEU A 168 10.70 -9.44 57.46
N ARG A 169 12.01 -9.71 57.56
CA ARG A 169 12.96 -9.51 56.45
C ARG A 169 12.60 -10.41 55.26
N SER A 170 12.24 -11.67 55.50
CA SER A 170 11.80 -12.59 54.44
C SER A 170 10.50 -12.11 53.77
N MET A 171 9.54 -11.63 54.55
CA MET A 171 8.26 -11.10 54.05
C MET A 171 8.44 -9.83 53.23
N LEU A 172 9.39 -8.96 53.60
CA LEU A 172 9.75 -7.79 52.81
C LEU A 172 10.34 -8.17 51.46
N GLY A 173 11.21 -9.19 51.40
CA GLY A 173 11.73 -9.70 50.12
C GLY A 173 10.64 -10.24 49.20
N ILE A 174 9.73 -11.07 49.72
CA ILE A 174 8.57 -11.57 48.95
C ILE A 174 7.69 -10.41 48.46
N LYS A 175 7.47 -9.39 49.30
CA LYS A 175 6.72 -8.19 48.92
C LYS A 175 7.38 -7.45 47.75
N GLU A 176 8.70 -7.30 47.77
CA GLU A 176 9.45 -6.66 46.68
C GLU A 176 9.33 -7.44 45.37
N GLU A 177 9.46 -8.77 45.41
CA GLU A 177 9.24 -9.66 44.26
C GLU A 177 7.83 -9.51 43.67
N LEU A 178 6.80 -9.51 44.51
CA LEU A 178 5.41 -9.32 44.09
C LEU A 178 5.15 -7.93 43.49
N LEU A 179 5.83 -6.89 43.98
CA LEU A 179 5.74 -5.55 43.38
C LEU A 179 6.34 -5.52 41.98
N MET A 180 7.50 -6.17 41.78
CA MET A 180 8.12 -6.29 40.45
C MET A 180 7.23 -7.06 39.46
N GLU A 181 6.64 -8.17 39.89
CA GLU A 181 5.71 -8.96 39.07
C GLU A 181 4.46 -8.15 38.70
N ARG A 182 3.91 -7.40 39.66
CA ARG A 182 2.78 -6.48 39.42
C ARG A 182 3.14 -5.42 38.40
N ASP A 183 4.32 -4.81 38.49
CA ASP A 183 4.76 -3.76 37.57
C ASP A 183 4.99 -4.30 36.15
N GLU A 184 5.52 -5.52 36.01
CA GLU A 184 5.62 -6.22 34.72
C GLU A 184 4.23 -6.48 34.11
N MET A 185 3.29 -6.97 34.91
CA MET A 185 1.92 -7.23 34.44
C MET A 185 1.20 -5.94 34.04
N GLN A 186 1.40 -4.83 34.77
CA GLN A 186 0.87 -3.53 34.38
C GLN A 186 1.45 -3.04 33.05
N ARG A 187 2.76 -3.19 32.84
CA ARG A 187 3.40 -2.86 31.55
C ARG A 187 2.84 -3.72 30.41
N LYS A 188 2.63 -5.01 30.65
CA LYS A 188 2.02 -5.93 29.67
C LYS A 188 0.58 -5.53 29.32
N VAL A 189 -0.24 -5.19 30.31
CA VAL A 189 -1.62 -4.71 30.09
C VAL A 189 -1.63 -3.39 29.32
N ALA A 190 -0.78 -2.43 29.68
CA ALA A 190 -0.69 -1.16 28.95
C ALA A 190 -0.29 -1.37 27.48
N ARG A 191 0.69 -2.25 27.21
CA ARG A 191 1.09 -2.60 25.84
C ARG A 191 -0.04 -3.25 25.05
N LEU A 192 -0.69 -4.27 25.62
CA LEU A 192 -1.81 -4.96 24.96
C LEU A 192 -3.01 -4.04 24.75
N SER A 193 -3.28 -3.11 25.67
CA SER A 193 -4.33 -2.10 25.53
C SER A 193 -4.05 -1.16 24.36
N ASN A 194 -2.80 -0.73 24.20
CA ASN A 194 -2.38 0.08 23.06
C ASN A 194 -2.49 -0.71 21.74
N GLU A 195 -2.03 -1.96 21.71
CA GLU A 195 -2.18 -2.85 20.54
C GLU A 195 -3.65 -3.08 20.17
N LEU A 196 -4.51 -3.34 21.15
CA LEU A 196 -5.95 -3.48 20.95
C LEU A 196 -6.57 -2.18 20.43
N SER A 197 -6.12 -1.02 20.93
CA SER A 197 -6.57 0.28 20.46
C SER A 197 -6.16 0.50 18.99
N TYR A 198 -4.98 0.08 18.58
CA TYR A 198 -4.55 0.10 17.17
C TYR A 198 -5.34 -0.89 16.30
N LEU A 199 -5.71 -2.06 16.83
CA LEU A 199 -6.52 -3.03 16.10
C LEU A 199 -7.98 -2.59 15.92
N LEU A 200 -8.59 -2.01 16.96
CA LEU A 200 -10.00 -1.58 16.94
C LEU A 200 -10.20 -0.24 16.22
N ASN A 201 -9.30 0.73 16.42
CA ASN A 201 -9.43 2.07 15.84
C ASN A 201 -8.57 2.27 14.58
N GLY A 202 -7.79 1.26 14.18
CA GLY A 202 -6.76 1.38 13.14
C GLY A 202 -5.46 1.97 13.67
N ASP A 203 -4.32 1.56 13.10
CA ASP A 203 -3.04 2.24 13.35
C ASP A 203 -3.11 3.61 12.65
N PRO A 204 -2.98 4.74 13.37
CA PRO A 204 -3.01 6.07 12.75
C PRO A 204 -1.95 6.23 11.65
N ARG A 205 -0.87 5.45 11.67
CA ARG A 205 0.13 5.40 10.60
C ARG A 205 -0.39 4.70 9.34
N ARG A 206 -1.14 3.59 9.49
CA ARG A 206 -1.77 2.91 8.35
C ARG A 206 -2.86 3.76 7.72
N VAL A 207 -3.66 4.46 8.52
CA VAL A 207 -4.68 5.37 7.99
C VAL A 207 -4.06 6.47 7.12
N ALA A 208 -2.88 6.99 7.50
CA ALA A 208 -2.15 7.96 6.68
C ALA A 208 -1.61 7.34 5.37
N GLU A 209 -1.00 6.15 5.43
CA GLU A 209 -0.52 5.42 4.24
C GLU A 209 -1.66 5.03 3.28
N ASP A 210 -2.80 4.61 3.82
CA ASP A 210 -4.00 4.27 3.06
C ASP A 210 -4.62 5.52 2.42
N LEU A 211 -4.64 6.65 3.15
CA LEU A 211 -5.13 7.93 2.61
C LEU A 211 -4.25 8.42 1.45
N ASP A 212 -2.93 8.38 1.58
CA ASP A 212 -2.01 8.77 0.50
C ASP A 212 -2.19 7.88 -0.73
N SER A 213 -2.38 6.57 -0.52
CA SER A 213 -2.66 5.61 -1.59
C SER A 213 -3.99 5.92 -2.30
N LEU A 214 -5.05 6.20 -1.55
CA LEU A 214 -6.35 6.62 -2.09
C LEU A 214 -6.28 7.97 -2.81
N VAL A 215 -5.50 8.92 -2.30
CA VAL A 215 -5.28 10.22 -2.95
C VAL A 215 -4.50 10.05 -4.26
N ALA A 216 -3.49 9.18 -4.30
CA ALA A 216 -2.75 8.84 -5.51
C ALA A 216 -3.65 8.16 -6.55
N GLU A 217 -4.48 7.21 -6.14
CA GLU A 217 -5.48 6.57 -6.99
C GLU A 217 -6.50 7.59 -7.51
N ASN A 218 -7.02 8.46 -6.65
CA ASN A 218 -7.96 9.52 -7.04
C ASN A 218 -7.34 10.46 -8.07
N ARG A 219 -6.06 10.83 -7.90
CA ARG A 219 -5.31 11.65 -8.85
C ARG A 219 -5.13 10.94 -10.19
N PHE A 220 -4.85 9.64 -10.18
CA PHE A 220 -4.72 8.83 -11.39
C PHE A 220 -6.06 8.68 -12.13
N LEU A 221 -7.15 8.41 -11.40
CA LEU A 221 -8.51 8.32 -11.97
C LEU A 221 -8.96 9.65 -12.56
N LYS A 222 -8.70 10.77 -11.88
CA LYS A 222 -8.95 12.12 -12.45
C LYS A 222 -8.17 12.37 -13.73
N ALA A 223 -6.89 11.98 -13.78
CA ALA A 223 -6.09 12.13 -15.00
C ALA A 223 -6.64 11.27 -16.16
N LYS A 224 -7.09 10.04 -15.87
CA LYS A 224 -7.77 9.19 -16.85
C LYS A 224 -9.09 9.78 -17.34
N LEU A 225 -9.90 10.33 -16.44
CA LEU A 225 -11.16 10.98 -16.79
C LEU A 225 -10.91 12.18 -17.71
N ASN A 226 -9.98 13.05 -17.35
CA ASN A 226 -9.64 14.21 -18.19
C ASN A 226 -9.16 13.79 -19.59
N THR A 227 -8.33 12.74 -19.68
CA THR A 227 -7.88 12.21 -20.99
C THR A 227 -9.06 11.71 -21.83
N ALA A 228 -10.00 10.99 -21.21
CA ALA A 228 -11.19 10.49 -21.90
C ALA A 228 -12.14 11.63 -22.33
N GLU A 229 -12.25 12.70 -21.53
CA GLU A 229 -13.00 13.91 -21.88
C GLU A 229 -12.36 14.65 -23.07
N GLU A 230 -11.03 14.78 -23.08
CA GLU A 230 -10.27 15.37 -24.21
C GLU A 230 -10.46 14.57 -25.51
N GLU A 231 -10.40 13.23 -25.43
CA GLU A 231 -10.67 12.35 -26.58
C GLU A 231 -12.11 12.48 -27.08
N SER A 232 -13.08 12.53 -26.18
CA SER A 232 -14.50 12.75 -26.50
C SER A 232 -14.71 14.08 -27.23
N GLU A 233 -14.09 15.16 -26.74
CA GLU A 233 -14.22 16.47 -27.36
C GLU A 233 -13.52 16.53 -28.73
N SER A 234 -12.36 15.89 -28.87
CA SER A 234 -11.68 15.73 -30.16
C SER A 234 -12.53 14.96 -31.19
N ILE A 235 -13.22 13.90 -30.75
CA ILE A 235 -14.15 13.13 -31.60
C ILE A 235 -15.34 13.99 -32.01
N LYS A 236 -15.94 14.75 -31.09
CA LYS A 236 -17.06 15.67 -31.41
C LYS A 236 -16.66 16.73 -32.43
N MET A 237 -15.51 17.37 -32.26
CA MET A 237 -14.98 18.35 -33.22
C MET A 237 -14.74 17.72 -34.59
N THR A 238 -14.16 16.52 -34.61
CA THR A 238 -13.91 15.76 -35.85
C THR A 238 -15.22 15.39 -36.56
N LEU A 239 -16.21 14.94 -35.79
CA LEU A 239 -17.55 14.62 -36.30
C LEU A 239 -18.28 15.86 -36.82
N ALA A 240 -18.13 17.01 -36.16
CA ALA A 240 -18.66 18.29 -36.64
C ALA A 240 -18.01 18.71 -37.98
N LYS A 241 -16.67 18.57 -38.11
CA LYS A 241 -15.94 18.82 -39.38
C LYS A 241 -16.46 17.92 -40.50
N TYR A 242 -16.61 16.62 -40.25
CA TYR A 242 -17.14 15.68 -41.25
C TYR A 242 -18.61 15.96 -41.60
N LYS A 243 -19.46 16.36 -40.64
CA LYS A 243 -20.84 16.80 -40.91
C LYS A 243 -20.87 18.03 -41.82
N GLN A 244 -20.06 19.05 -41.53
CA GLN A 244 -19.97 20.25 -42.36
C GLN A 244 -19.48 19.93 -43.78
N MET A 245 -18.48 19.05 -43.94
CA MET A 245 -18.02 18.60 -45.26
C MET A 245 -19.12 17.85 -46.02
N ALA A 246 -19.86 16.97 -45.35
CA ALA A 246 -20.98 16.25 -45.97
C ALA A 246 -22.12 17.20 -46.41
N GLU A 247 -22.43 18.22 -45.60
CA GLU A 247 -23.42 19.25 -45.92
C GLU A 247 -22.95 20.16 -47.07
N ALA A 248 -21.69 20.60 -47.08
CA ALA A 248 -21.12 21.42 -48.14
C ALA A 248 -21.11 20.70 -49.49
N VAL A 249 -20.75 19.40 -49.52
CA VAL A 249 -20.84 18.59 -50.73
C VAL A 249 -22.29 18.51 -51.22
N ASN A 250 -23.25 18.35 -50.31
CA ASN A 250 -24.67 18.33 -50.67
C ASN A 250 -25.15 19.67 -51.26
N VAL A 251 -24.72 20.80 -50.69
CA VAL A 251 -25.03 22.16 -51.19
C VAL A 251 -24.36 22.41 -52.55
N GLN A 252 -23.10 22.03 -52.75
CA GLN A 252 -22.42 22.18 -54.05
C GLN A 252 -23.12 21.34 -55.14
N THR A 253 -23.61 20.14 -54.80
CA THR A 253 -24.40 19.32 -55.73
C THR A 253 -25.83 19.82 -55.97
N MET A 254 -26.37 20.69 -55.10
CA MET A 254 -27.71 21.29 -55.27
C MET A 254 -27.69 22.66 -55.94
N VAL A 255 -26.63 23.46 -55.79
CA VAL A 255 -26.54 24.80 -56.41
C VAL A 255 -26.15 24.72 -57.90
N ASN A 256 -25.48 23.64 -58.33
CA ASN A 256 -25.15 23.42 -59.75
C ASN A 256 -26.25 22.74 -60.58
N ARG A 257 -27.50 22.66 -60.07
CA ARG A 257 -28.66 22.15 -60.82
C ARG A 257 -29.64 23.28 -61.13
N SER A 258 -29.19 24.24 -61.92
CA SER A 258 -30.10 25.18 -62.60
C SER A 258 -30.21 24.78 -64.08
N PRO A 259 -31.42 24.47 -64.59
CA PRO A 259 -31.59 24.06 -65.97
C PRO A 259 -31.69 25.32 -66.84
N LYS A 260 -30.58 25.74 -67.46
CA LYS A 260 -30.64 26.65 -68.61
C LYS A 260 -29.70 26.19 -69.71
N ALA A 261 -30.30 26.10 -70.89
CA ALA A 261 -29.76 25.73 -72.18
C ALA A 261 -28.52 26.56 -72.59
N GLY A 262 -27.65 25.95 -73.39
CA GLY A 262 -26.70 26.68 -74.24
C GLY A 262 -25.27 26.15 -74.18
N GLU A 263 -24.85 25.50 -75.26
CA GLU A 263 -23.50 25.46 -75.85
C GLU A 263 -22.27 25.17 -74.95
N GLY A 264 -21.70 23.97 -75.15
CA GLY A 264 -20.29 23.74 -75.50
C GLY A 264 -19.20 24.26 -74.56
N ASP A 265 -18.62 23.37 -73.75
CA ASP A 265 -17.21 22.92 -73.82
C ASP A 265 -16.89 22.17 -72.51
N ASP A 266 -16.96 20.84 -72.56
CA ASP A 266 -16.62 19.97 -71.43
C ASP A 266 -15.09 19.96 -71.24
N LYS A 267 -14.57 20.84 -70.39
CA LYS A 267 -13.22 20.70 -69.80
C LYS A 267 -13.30 20.03 -68.43
N PRO A 268 -12.59 18.92 -68.20
CA PRO A 268 -12.65 18.20 -66.94
C PRO A 268 -11.97 19.04 -65.85
N SER A 269 -12.73 19.46 -64.84
CA SER A 269 -12.17 20.03 -63.62
C SER A 269 -11.22 19.00 -63.01
N VAL A 270 -9.93 19.33 -62.96
CA VAL A 270 -8.89 18.47 -62.43
C VAL A 270 -9.10 18.30 -60.94
N ALA A 271 -9.55 17.11 -60.53
CA ALA A 271 -9.58 16.72 -59.12
C ALA A 271 -8.14 16.62 -58.61
N VAL A 272 -7.65 17.67 -57.96
CA VAL A 272 -6.34 17.71 -57.33
C VAL A 272 -6.43 17.04 -55.96
N ILE A 273 -5.80 15.86 -55.79
CA ILE A 273 -6.02 15.00 -54.63
C ILE A 273 -4.78 14.92 -53.72
N ASN A 274 -3.58 15.29 -54.21
CA ASN A 274 -2.31 15.15 -53.47
C ASN A 274 -1.38 16.37 -53.64
N MET A 275 -0.63 16.74 -52.59
CA MET A 275 0.42 17.76 -52.59
C MET A 275 1.47 17.60 -53.71
N LYS A 276 1.80 16.37 -54.10
CA LYS A 276 2.67 16.11 -55.27
C LYS A 276 2.03 16.61 -56.57
N GLN A 277 0.74 16.34 -56.75
CA GLN A 277 -0.03 16.77 -57.92
C GLN A 277 -0.20 18.29 -57.95
N ILE A 278 -0.40 18.94 -56.78
CA ILE A 278 -0.40 20.41 -56.69
C ILE A 278 0.93 20.99 -57.16
N ARG A 279 2.06 20.42 -56.71
CA ARG A 279 3.40 20.87 -57.12
C ARG A 279 3.63 20.71 -58.62
N GLU A 280 3.24 19.58 -59.19
CA GLU A 280 3.38 19.30 -60.62
C GLU A 280 2.52 20.24 -61.47
N LEU A 281 1.27 20.46 -61.08
CA LEU A 281 0.36 21.39 -61.76
C LEU A 281 0.87 22.84 -61.74
N LEU A 282 1.38 23.30 -60.59
CA LEU A 282 1.95 24.64 -60.47
C LEU A 282 3.30 24.79 -61.20
N ALA A 283 4.04 23.69 -61.40
CA ALA A 283 5.31 23.70 -62.14
C ALA A 283 5.11 23.59 -63.66
N SER A 284 4.05 22.91 -64.10
CA SER A 284 3.74 22.75 -65.52
C SER A 284 3.17 24.05 -66.09
N HIS A 285 3.92 24.74 -66.94
CA HIS A 285 3.43 25.91 -67.68
C HIS A 285 2.44 25.55 -68.82
N ALA A 286 2.07 24.27 -68.94
CA ALA A 286 1.25 23.74 -70.03
C ALA A 286 -0.26 23.78 -69.75
N ILE A 287 -0.68 24.10 -68.52
CA ILE A 287 -2.08 24.10 -68.10
C ILE A 287 -2.47 25.51 -67.66
N GLU A 288 -3.33 26.17 -68.43
CA GLU A 288 -3.98 27.40 -68.00
C GLU A 288 -5.00 27.06 -66.89
N LEU A 289 -4.67 27.43 -65.66
CA LEU A 289 -5.55 27.27 -64.51
C LEU A 289 -6.61 28.38 -64.51
N VAL A 290 -7.87 28.03 -64.29
CA VAL A 290 -8.96 29.00 -64.17
C VAL A 290 -9.00 29.57 -62.73
N GLU A 291 -9.59 30.74 -62.50
CA GLU A 291 -9.71 31.36 -61.16
C GLU A 291 -10.34 30.40 -60.12
N SER A 292 -11.23 29.51 -60.56
CA SER A 292 -11.80 28.44 -59.74
C SER A 292 -10.74 27.45 -59.23
N ASP A 293 -9.78 27.08 -60.09
CA ASP A 293 -8.73 26.12 -59.76
C ASP A 293 -7.75 26.74 -58.76
N TYR A 294 -7.39 28.01 -58.95
CA TYR A 294 -6.58 28.75 -57.98
C TYR A 294 -7.26 28.86 -56.61
N ARG A 295 -8.56 29.13 -56.56
CA ARG A 295 -9.32 29.13 -55.29
C ARG A 295 -9.32 27.76 -54.64
N ALA A 296 -9.57 26.68 -55.39
CA ALA A 296 -9.57 25.31 -54.86
C ALA A 296 -8.18 24.91 -54.32
N ILE A 297 -7.12 25.17 -55.08
CA ILE A 297 -5.73 24.90 -54.67
C ILE A 297 -5.37 25.69 -53.40
N THR A 298 -5.77 26.97 -53.32
CA THR A 298 -5.50 27.82 -52.14
C THR A 298 -6.20 27.27 -50.90
N THR A 299 -7.47 26.85 -51.01
CA THR A 299 -8.22 26.22 -49.90
C THR A 299 -7.55 24.94 -49.45
N ILE A 300 -7.15 24.05 -50.37
CA ILE A 300 -6.46 22.79 -50.04
C ILE A 300 -5.12 23.04 -49.35
N LEU A 301 -4.35 24.02 -49.82
CA LEU A 301 -3.06 24.39 -49.20
C LEU A 301 -3.25 24.99 -47.81
N LEU A 302 -4.31 25.78 -47.60
CA LEU A 302 -4.65 26.35 -46.30
C LEU A 302 -5.04 25.25 -45.30
N ASP A 303 -5.87 24.30 -45.72
CA ASP A 303 -6.26 23.15 -44.92
C ASP A 303 -5.05 22.27 -44.55
N LEU A 304 -4.17 22.00 -45.51
CA LEU A 304 -2.95 21.23 -45.26
C LEU A 304 -1.99 21.95 -44.30
N CYS A 305 -1.90 23.28 -44.37
CA CYS A 305 -1.13 24.08 -43.45
C CYS A 305 -1.70 24.00 -42.01
N ASN A 306 -3.03 24.09 -41.89
CA ASN A 306 -3.74 23.95 -40.61
C ASN A 306 -3.55 22.55 -40.00
N ASP A 307 -3.68 21.49 -40.79
CA ASP A 307 -3.46 20.11 -40.32
C ASP A 307 -2.01 19.89 -39.87
N LYS A 308 -1.02 20.43 -40.59
CA LYS A 308 0.39 20.38 -40.18
C LYS A 308 0.63 21.16 -38.88
N GLN A 309 -0.02 22.31 -38.70
CA GLN A 309 0.05 23.10 -37.47
C GLN A 309 -0.58 22.34 -36.28
N MET A 310 -1.72 21.66 -36.49
CA MET A 310 -2.35 20.81 -35.48
C MET A 310 -1.50 19.60 -35.11
N ALA A 311 -0.91 18.91 -36.10
CA ALA A 311 0.00 17.79 -35.86
C ALA A 311 1.24 18.22 -35.05
N LEU A 312 1.83 19.38 -35.38
CA LEU A 312 2.93 19.97 -34.62
C LEU A 312 2.50 20.34 -33.19
N ALA A 313 1.30 20.90 -33.01
CA ALA A 313 0.78 21.20 -31.68
C ALA A 313 0.58 19.93 -30.84
N HIS A 314 0.02 18.87 -31.42
CA HIS A 314 -0.13 17.57 -30.76
C HIS A 314 1.24 16.97 -30.39
N SER A 315 2.20 16.97 -31.32
CA SER A 315 3.57 16.49 -31.06
C SER A 315 4.25 17.27 -29.92
N ARG A 316 4.10 18.60 -29.87
CA ARG A 316 4.62 19.44 -28.77
C ARG A 316 3.97 19.10 -27.43
N ARG A 317 2.65 18.87 -27.38
CA ARG A 317 1.95 18.46 -26.15
C ARG A 317 2.40 17.07 -25.69
N ALA A 318 2.52 16.11 -26.60
CA ALA A 318 3.00 14.77 -26.30
C ALA A 318 4.43 14.81 -25.72
N ASN A 319 5.34 15.57 -26.34
CA ASN A 319 6.70 15.75 -25.83
C ASN A 319 6.73 16.43 -24.45
N LYS A 320 5.81 17.36 -24.18
CA LYS A 320 5.68 17.98 -22.84
C LYS A 320 5.28 16.95 -21.79
N VAL A 321 4.32 16.07 -22.09
CA VAL A 321 3.89 14.99 -21.18
C VAL A 321 5.03 14.00 -20.95
N LEU A 322 5.75 13.60 -22.00
CA LEU A 322 6.92 12.74 -21.88
C LEU A 322 8.03 13.39 -21.03
N GLY A 323 8.28 14.69 -21.20
CA GLY A 323 9.24 15.44 -20.38
C GLY A 323 8.86 15.49 -18.90
N MET A 324 7.58 15.67 -18.59
CA MET A 324 7.10 15.64 -17.20
C MET A 324 7.25 14.25 -16.57
N ARG A 325 6.94 13.18 -17.31
CA ARG A 325 7.13 11.80 -16.83
C ARG A 325 8.60 11.46 -16.63
N LEU A 326 9.47 11.90 -17.55
CA LEU A 326 10.92 11.74 -17.44
C LEU A 326 11.42 12.40 -16.14
N HIS A 327 11.03 13.66 -15.88
CA HIS A 327 11.38 14.36 -14.65
C HIS A 327 10.86 13.65 -13.38
N GLU A 328 9.65 13.09 -13.40
CA GLU A 328 9.11 12.32 -12.27
C GLU A 328 9.93 11.05 -12.01
N VAL A 329 10.32 10.34 -13.06
CA VAL A 329 11.16 9.14 -12.97
C VAL A 329 12.57 9.49 -12.48
N GLU A 330 13.18 10.56 -13.00
CA GLU A 330 14.48 11.06 -12.56
C GLU A 330 14.46 11.46 -11.08
N SER A 331 13.38 12.13 -10.63
CA SER A 331 13.20 12.48 -9.22
C SER A 331 13.08 11.24 -8.32
N LYS A 332 12.31 10.23 -8.73
CA LYS A 332 12.20 8.96 -7.99
C LYS A 332 13.53 8.22 -7.95
N LEU A 333 14.29 8.20 -9.05
CA LEU A 333 15.61 7.57 -9.11
C LEU A 333 16.61 8.28 -8.18
N ALA A 334 16.62 9.61 -8.14
CA ALA A 334 17.46 10.38 -7.23
C ALA A 334 17.17 10.07 -5.75
N VAL A 335 15.90 9.92 -5.37
CA VAL A 335 15.52 9.52 -4.00
C VAL A 335 15.98 8.11 -3.68
N LEU A 336 15.84 7.17 -4.62
CA LEU A 336 16.31 5.79 -4.46
C LEU A 336 17.84 5.70 -4.37
N ASP A 337 18.58 6.50 -5.13
CA ASP A 337 20.04 6.59 -5.07
C ASP A 337 20.54 7.15 -3.73
N ILE A 338 19.84 8.14 -3.15
CA ILE A 338 20.16 8.63 -1.80
C ILE A 338 19.86 7.53 -0.77
N LYS A 339 18.74 6.83 -0.90
CA LYS A 339 18.33 5.75 0.01
C LYS A 339 19.27 4.54 -0.06
N SER A 340 19.77 4.18 -1.25
CA SER A 340 20.74 3.08 -1.42
C SER A 340 22.10 3.44 -0.84
N ARG A 341 22.54 4.71 -0.97
CA ARG A 341 23.78 5.20 -0.35
C ARG A 341 23.70 5.29 1.17
N SER A 342 22.53 5.57 1.74
CA SER A 342 22.35 5.65 3.20
C SER A 342 22.05 4.31 3.87
N SER A 343 21.72 3.26 3.11
CA SER A 343 21.44 1.91 3.64
C SER A 343 22.55 0.87 3.37
N SER A 344 23.68 1.28 2.78
CA SER A 344 24.87 0.42 2.63
C SER A 344 25.88 0.73 3.74
N PRO A 345 26.15 -0.20 4.69
CA PRO A 345 27.20 -0.01 5.67
C PRO A 345 28.55 -0.14 4.96
N ARG A 346 29.23 0.99 4.74
CA ARG A 346 30.62 1.00 4.27
C ARG A 346 31.52 0.40 5.35
N HIS A 347 31.85 -0.86 5.16
CA HIS A 347 33.00 -1.50 5.76
C HIS A 347 34.22 -1.17 4.88
N GLU A 348 34.91 -0.07 5.15
CA GLU A 348 36.25 0.17 4.60
C GLU A 348 37.21 0.58 5.72
N LEU A 349 38.22 -0.27 5.91
CA LEU A 349 39.34 -0.15 6.84
C LEU A 349 40.17 1.11 6.55
N PRO A 350 40.75 1.79 7.56
CA PRO A 350 41.69 2.88 7.33
C PRO A 350 43.01 2.31 6.82
N ARG A 351 43.47 2.80 5.66
CA ARG A 351 44.87 2.69 5.22
C ARG A 351 45.56 4.01 5.51
N ASP A 352 46.72 3.88 6.13
CA ASP A 352 47.67 4.91 6.50
C ASP A 352 48.21 5.72 5.31
N GLU A 353 48.83 6.84 5.68
CA GLU A 353 49.90 7.59 5.01
C GLU A 353 49.54 8.90 4.27
N ASP A 354 50.08 9.97 4.88
CA ASP A 354 50.73 11.16 4.29
C ASP A 354 49.89 12.38 3.88
N ILE A 355 49.62 13.28 4.84
CA ILE A 355 49.57 14.73 4.57
C ILE A 355 50.31 15.51 5.68
N GLU A 356 51.47 16.03 5.25
CA GLU A 356 52.21 17.26 5.60
C GLU A 356 52.07 17.95 6.98
N LEU A 357 53.26 18.06 7.57
CA LEU A 357 53.74 18.94 8.64
C LEU A 357 53.37 20.43 8.48
N VAL A 358 52.82 21.02 9.55
CA VAL A 358 53.14 22.39 9.97
C VAL A 358 53.31 22.40 11.50
N VAL A 359 54.57 22.59 11.94
CA VAL A 359 55.04 22.53 13.34
C VAL A 359 55.02 23.93 14.00
N PRO A 360 54.86 24.02 15.34
CA PRO A 360 54.29 25.16 16.07
C PRO A 360 55.33 25.99 16.84
N LYS A 361 54.88 27.03 17.56
CA LYS A 361 55.72 27.78 18.52
C LYS A 361 55.10 27.75 19.93
N ALA A 362 55.96 27.39 20.89
CA ALA A 362 55.79 27.21 22.32
C ALA A 362 55.31 28.50 23.05
N VAL A 363 54.86 28.48 24.32
CA VAL A 363 55.69 28.39 25.54
C VAL A 363 54.79 28.38 26.80
N ALA A 364 55.30 27.75 27.88
CA ALA A 364 55.02 27.92 29.32
C ALA A 364 53.75 27.27 29.91
N SER A 365 53.85 26.14 30.63
CA SER A 365 54.21 25.99 32.07
C SER A 365 53.13 26.58 32.99
N THR A 366 52.51 25.87 33.94
CA THR A 366 53.15 25.18 35.08
C THR A 366 52.21 24.18 35.76
N SER A 367 52.82 23.10 36.26
CA SER A 367 52.28 22.07 37.16
C SER A 367 52.19 22.54 38.63
N SER A 368 51.13 22.15 39.36
CA SER A 368 51.24 21.51 40.69
C SER A 368 49.88 21.34 41.40
N LYS A 369 49.74 20.12 41.94
CA LYS A 369 48.73 19.56 42.87
C LYS A 369 47.39 19.09 42.29
#